data_AF-T1E3J9-F1
#
_entry.id   AF-T1E3J9-F1
#
_cell.length_a   1.000
_cell.length_b   1.000
_cell.length_c   1.000
_cell.angle_alpha   90.00
_cell.angle_beta   90.00
_cell.angle_gamma   90.00
#
_symmetry.space_group_name_H-M   'P 1'
#
loop_
_entity.id
_entity.type
_entity.pdbx_description
1 polymer ?
#
loop_
_entity_poly.entity_id
_entity_poly.type
_entity_poly.pdbx_seq_one_letter_code
_entity_poly.pdbx_strand_id
1 'polypeptide(L)'
;KMLFLTFFLGCFALVANRSAPPATGAIEPRVRDKLDSLATSKNLLDAVKFGEDVIEKSKRMEGMIAGSRVKVAKGSITYAQVIDGYSTDSTQKQDYVARTVLKATSYFLNTYCKPQRISSYECGLYLSSKLIPQSKLLDKCTKIVNGKTYNDEYRRLLPASYHDGIYQFRKSVAGGELPDPRSISSKFHGTLAQSSEDHQHSVALVQWTQFIEHDLAKTTVQTMHDGTDIECCTADHSTVMPRYLHPACKPLNVAENDTHYKTVMPRYLHPACKPLNVAENDTHYKTHHVTCLNYVRSALSLGDTCNLGPANQLNQATNRFDLSQLYGNHESETMPLRSHRGGRLKSQSFDSTEYLPENKEKKLCVVNATLDAICYESGDSRVNVNPYITLLHTLFLRSHNRIAKHLAVFNSHWDDEELFQVTRKVNIEIYKKIVHEWSHTVLGENVEVDQAAGFKEPRVSNEFATAAIRFYNSMMPGEIFSSAPAARYASFDMEDLFYKPRDLRKKEYFNHLISSVLEQNAMSLDTSYVEDMAQLLFKTRNIGSDVLALDIQRGRDHGLSSYVNYYKLCTDKTIDSW
;
A
#
# COMPACT_ATOMS: atom_id res chain seq x y z
N LYS A 1 -2.00 6.36 -25.60
CA LYS A 1 -1.52 5.99 -24.24
C LYS A 1 -2.57 6.29 -23.18
N MET A 2 -3.12 7.51 -23.11
CA MET A 2 -4.28 7.83 -22.25
C MET A 2 -5.48 6.89 -22.50
N LEU A 3 -5.80 6.58 -23.77
CA LEU A 3 -6.77 5.53 -24.15
C LEU A 3 -6.57 4.17 -23.47
N PHE A 4 -5.33 3.78 -23.14
CA PHE A 4 -5.01 2.50 -22.49
C PHE A 4 -5.35 2.55 -20.99
N LEU A 5 -5.14 3.70 -20.34
CA LEU A 5 -5.55 3.93 -18.95
C LEU A 5 -7.06 4.11 -18.83
N THR A 6 -7.66 4.93 -19.70
CA THR A 6 -9.11 5.03 -19.86
C THR A 6 -9.72 3.64 -20.06
N PHE A 7 -9.06 2.79 -20.83
CA PHE A 7 -9.48 1.42 -21.04
C PHE A 7 -9.34 0.54 -19.79
N PHE A 8 -8.25 0.60 -19.02
CA PHE A 8 -8.10 -0.24 -17.81
C PHE A 8 -8.89 0.27 -16.61
N LEU A 9 -8.85 1.57 -16.31
CA LEU A 9 -9.69 2.18 -15.27
C LEU A 9 -11.17 2.14 -15.66
N GLY A 10 -11.50 2.42 -16.93
CA GLY A 10 -12.84 2.25 -17.47
C GLY A 10 -13.29 0.79 -17.47
N CYS A 11 -12.40 -0.16 -17.80
CA CYS A 11 -12.69 -1.58 -17.63
C CYS A 11 -12.97 -1.93 -16.17
N PHE A 12 -12.14 -1.50 -15.22
CA PHE A 12 -12.38 -1.79 -13.81
C PHE A 12 -13.67 -1.14 -13.29
N ALA A 13 -14.07 -0.01 -13.86
CA ALA A 13 -15.39 0.59 -13.63
C ALA A 13 -16.53 -0.26 -14.25
N LEU A 14 -16.40 -0.71 -15.49
CA LEU A 14 -17.40 -1.55 -16.19
C LEU A 14 -17.54 -2.95 -15.59
N VAL A 15 -16.43 -3.50 -15.10
CA VAL A 15 -16.33 -4.80 -14.43
C VAL A 15 -16.53 -4.65 -12.92
N ALA A 16 -16.81 -3.44 -12.41
CA ALA A 16 -17.01 -3.22 -10.97
C ALA A 16 -18.13 -4.10 -10.39
N ASN A 17 -19.17 -4.37 -11.18
CA ASN A 17 -20.29 -5.26 -10.83
C ASN A 17 -20.03 -6.75 -11.12
N ARG A 18 -18.90 -7.10 -11.75
CA ARG A 18 -18.46 -8.50 -11.88
C ARG A 18 -17.57 -8.84 -10.68
N SER A 19 -18.09 -9.68 -9.79
CA SER A 19 -17.28 -10.34 -8.78
C SER A 19 -16.46 -11.46 -9.42
N ALA A 20 -15.30 -11.81 -8.85
CA ALA A 20 -14.69 -13.09 -9.16
C ALA A 20 -15.76 -14.21 -9.00
N PRO A 21 -15.86 -15.16 -9.94
CA PRO A 21 -16.88 -16.20 -9.87
C PRO A 21 -16.83 -16.89 -8.50
N PRO A 22 -17.99 -17.21 -7.88
CA PRO A 22 -18.02 -17.84 -6.57
C PRO A 22 -17.20 -19.12 -6.60
N ALA A 23 -16.41 -19.34 -5.54
CA ALA A 23 -15.52 -20.51 -5.37
C ALA A 23 -16.23 -21.85 -5.67
N THR A 24 -17.55 -21.90 -5.46
CA THR A 24 -18.40 -23.07 -5.65
C THR A 24 -18.78 -23.35 -7.12
N GLY A 25 -18.60 -22.44 -8.06
CA GLY A 25 -18.88 -22.66 -9.49
C GLY A 25 -17.66 -23.05 -10.34
N ALA A 26 -16.45 -22.80 -9.81
CA ALA A 26 -15.20 -22.87 -10.58
C ALA A 26 -14.34 -24.13 -10.32
N ILE A 27 -14.79 -25.04 -9.45
CA ILE A 27 -14.08 -26.29 -9.13
C ILE A 27 -14.89 -27.45 -9.71
N GLU A 28 -14.20 -28.36 -10.41
CA GLU A 28 -14.82 -29.55 -10.97
C GLU A 28 -15.53 -30.37 -9.86
N PRO A 29 -16.78 -30.85 -10.05
CA PRO A 29 -17.52 -31.58 -9.02
C PRO A 29 -16.74 -32.76 -8.40
N ARG A 30 -16.02 -33.53 -9.22
CA ARG A 30 -15.19 -34.65 -8.76
C ARG A 30 -14.06 -34.21 -7.82
N VAL A 31 -13.44 -33.07 -8.11
CA VAL A 31 -12.39 -32.50 -7.27
C VAL A 31 -13.00 -31.99 -5.97
N ARG A 32 -14.20 -31.41 -6.02
CA ARG A 32 -14.94 -31.00 -4.82
C ARG A 32 -15.25 -32.17 -3.90
N ASP A 33 -15.81 -33.27 -4.41
CA ASP A 33 -16.14 -34.45 -3.61
C ASP A 33 -14.89 -35.00 -2.91
N LYS A 34 -13.77 -35.01 -3.62
CA LYS A 34 -12.47 -35.40 -3.06
C LYS A 34 -12.04 -34.44 -1.94
N LEU A 35 -12.17 -33.13 -2.15
CA LEU A 35 -11.84 -32.12 -1.14
C LEU A 35 -12.75 -32.18 0.09
N ASP A 36 -14.05 -32.45 -0.08
CA ASP A 36 -14.99 -32.65 1.03
C ASP A 36 -14.60 -33.89 1.86
N SER A 37 -14.15 -34.98 1.20
CA SER A 37 -13.63 -36.17 1.91
C SER A 37 -12.34 -35.89 2.69
N LEU A 38 -11.51 -34.96 2.24
CA LEU A 38 -10.25 -34.59 2.88
C LEU A 38 -10.45 -33.56 4.01
N ALA A 39 -11.41 -32.65 3.87
CA ALA A 39 -11.66 -31.56 4.80
C ALA A 39 -12.49 -31.97 6.02
N THR A 40 -12.15 -33.11 6.61
CA THR A 40 -12.75 -33.56 7.87
C THR A 40 -12.41 -32.59 9.00
N SER A 41 -13.26 -32.52 10.04
CA SER A 41 -13.00 -31.68 11.22
C SER A 41 -11.65 -31.98 11.87
N LYS A 42 -11.20 -33.25 11.82
CA LYS A 42 -9.88 -33.67 12.32
C LYS A 42 -8.74 -33.05 11.51
N ASN A 43 -8.77 -33.15 10.19
CA ASN A 43 -7.70 -32.64 9.32
C ASN A 43 -7.62 -31.11 9.34
N LEU A 44 -8.79 -30.44 9.40
CA LEU A 44 -8.84 -28.98 9.55
C LEU A 44 -8.27 -28.54 10.90
N LEU A 45 -8.60 -29.25 11.99
CA LEU A 45 -8.08 -28.92 13.32
C LEU A 45 -6.56 -29.17 13.42
N ASP A 46 -6.05 -30.24 12.79
CA ASP A 46 -4.62 -30.51 12.69
C ASP A 46 -3.88 -29.37 11.96
N ALA A 47 -4.45 -28.90 10.85
CA ALA A 47 -3.93 -27.75 10.13
C ALA A 47 -3.89 -26.47 10.98
N VAL A 48 -4.97 -26.17 11.73
CA VAL A 48 -5.02 -25.04 12.66
C VAL A 48 -3.93 -25.14 13.72
N LYS A 49 -3.80 -26.31 14.36
CA LYS A 49 -2.79 -26.54 15.40
C LYS A 49 -1.37 -26.35 14.86
N PHE A 50 -1.09 -26.85 13.66
CA PHE A 50 0.19 -26.61 13.00
C PHE A 50 0.45 -25.11 12.77
N GLY A 51 -0.57 -24.37 12.29
CA GLY A 51 -0.48 -22.93 12.10
C GLY A 51 -0.12 -22.18 13.39
N GLU A 52 -0.83 -22.49 14.48
CA GLU A 52 -0.56 -21.92 15.81
C GLU A 52 0.86 -22.24 16.30
N ASP A 53 1.29 -23.50 16.19
CA ASP A 53 2.63 -23.94 16.61
C ASP A 53 3.74 -23.23 15.83
N VAL A 54 3.57 -23.03 14.52
CA VAL A 54 4.56 -22.35 13.67
C VAL A 54 4.71 -20.88 14.05
N ILE A 55 3.60 -20.17 14.23
CA ILE A 55 3.61 -18.75 14.58
C ILE A 55 4.07 -18.54 16.03
N GLU A 56 3.73 -19.43 16.96
CA GLU A 56 4.24 -19.35 18.33
C GLU A 56 5.77 -19.54 18.37
N LYS A 57 6.28 -20.51 17.61
CA LYS A 57 7.73 -20.73 17.48
C LYS A 57 8.44 -19.56 16.78
N SER A 58 7.76 -18.81 15.91
CA SER A 58 8.36 -17.67 15.22
C SER A 58 8.61 -16.47 16.14
N LYS A 59 7.89 -16.32 17.27
CA LYS A 59 8.11 -15.22 18.22
C LYS A 59 9.53 -15.16 18.76
N ARG A 60 10.11 -16.32 19.09
CA ARG A 60 11.50 -16.40 19.57
C ARG A 60 12.47 -15.90 18.51
N MET A 61 12.24 -16.28 17.25
CA MET A 61 13.04 -15.84 16.12
C MET A 61 12.93 -14.33 15.92
N GLU A 62 11.70 -13.81 15.90
CA GLU A 62 11.43 -12.38 15.76
C GLU A 62 12.04 -11.59 16.93
N GLY A 63 11.95 -12.07 18.17
CA GLY A 63 12.59 -11.44 19.33
C GLY A 63 14.13 -11.40 19.22
N MET A 64 14.75 -12.43 18.62
CA MET A 64 16.18 -12.40 18.31
C MET A 64 16.53 -11.39 17.22
N ILE A 65 15.67 -11.22 16.21
CA ILE A 65 15.85 -10.20 15.16
C ILE A 65 15.69 -8.80 15.76
N ALA A 66 14.63 -8.56 16.54
CA ALA A 66 14.37 -7.29 17.22
C ALA A 66 15.47 -6.91 18.22
N GLY A 67 16.06 -7.90 18.90
CA GLY A 67 17.21 -7.71 19.79
C GLY A 67 18.55 -7.49 19.07
N SER A 68 18.60 -7.66 17.75
CA SER A 68 19.80 -7.43 16.96
C SER A 68 19.99 -5.93 16.64
N ARG A 69 21.12 -5.57 15.98
CA ARG A 69 21.34 -4.19 15.49
C ARG A 69 20.68 -3.92 14.13
N VAL A 70 19.71 -4.73 13.72
CA VAL A 70 18.96 -4.57 12.47
C VAL A 70 17.62 -3.95 12.85
N LYS A 71 17.59 -2.62 12.88
CA LYS A 71 16.41 -1.82 13.24
C LYS A 71 16.33 -0.68 12.26
N VAL A 72 15.11 -0.42 11.79
CA VAL A 72 14.83 0.69 10.88
C VAL A 72 15.32 1.99 11.52
N ALA A 73 16.35 2.58 10.92
CA ALA A 73 16.93 3.82 11.41
C ALA A 73 16.00 5.00 11.07
N LYS A 74 15.65 5.83 12.06
CA LYS A 74 14.93 7.09 11.81
C LYS A 74 15.71 7.94 10.81
N GLY A 75 15.01 8.47 9.81
CA GLY A 75 15.63 9.26 8.76
C GLY A 75 16.20 8.44 7.59
N SER A 76 16.06 7.11 7.58
CA SER A 76 16.45 6.25 6.45
C SER A 76 15.36 6.14 5.38
N ILE A 77 15.74 5.63 4.20
CA ILE A 77 14.81 5.28 3.11
C ILE A 77 13.77 4.27 3.59
N THR A 78 14.21 3.24 4.34
CA THR A 78 13.33 2.22 4.93
C THR A 78 12.32 2.84 5.88
N TYR A 79 12.71 3.85 6.66
CA TYR A 79 11.80 4.55 7.57
C TYR A 79 10.69 5.29 6.80
N ALA A 80 11.02 5.91 5.66
CA ALA A 80 10.02 6.52 4.79
C ALA A 80 8.99 5.49 4.27
N GLN A 81 9.46 4.31 3.84
CA GLN A 81 8.58 3.21 3.42
C GLN A 81 7.67 2.71 4.56
N VAL A 82 8.18 2.67 5.79
CA VAL A 82 7.40 2.30 6.97
C VAL A 82 6.32 3.33 7.28
N ILE A 83 6.61 4.64 7.16
CA ILE A 83 5.59 5.70 7.34
C ILE A 83 4.48 5.55 6.29
N ASP A 84 4.85 5.24 5.05
CA ASP A 84 3.93 5.05 3.94
C ASP A 84 2.95 3.89 4.18
N GLY A 85 3.47 2.77 4.68
CA GLY A 85 2.70 1.58 5.06
C GLY A 85 2.42 1.44 6.56
N TYR A 86 2.34 2.56 7.30
CA TYR A 86 2.32 2.55 8.77
C TYR A 86 1.15 1.72 9.33
N SER A 87 1.48 0.71 10.16
CA SER A 87 0.52 -0.20 10.77
C SER A 87 0.07 0.29 12.15
N THR A 88 -1.25 0.25 12.40
CA THR A 88 -1.81 0.48 13.74
C THR A 88 -1.79 -0.80 14.58
N ASP A 89 -1.91 -0.68 15.90
CA ASP A 89 -2.04 -1.83 16.80
C ASP A 89 -3.18 -2.79 16.42
N SER A 90 -4.27 -2.27 15.85
CA SER A 90 -5.40 -3.08 15.36
C SER A 90 -4.97 -3.93 14.17
N THR A 91 -4.35 -3.28 13.18
CA THR A 91 -3.79 -3.92 11.98
C THR A 91 -2.75 -4.99 12.32
N GLN A 92 -1.86 -4.71 13.27
CA GLN A 92 -0.82 -5.65 13.71
C GLN A 92 -1.42 -6.92 14.34
N LYS A 93 -2.45 -6.76 15.19
CA LYS A 93 -3.16 -7.90 15.80
C LYS A 93 -3.86 -8.75 14.74
N GLN A 94 -4.47 -8.11 13.74
CA GLN A 94 -5.13 -8.80 12.65
C GLN A 94 -4.15 -9.57 11.77
N ASP A 95 -3.05 -8.94 11.33
CA ASP A 95 -2.02 -9.59 10.53
C ASP A 95 -1.46 -10.83 11.23
N TYR A 96 -1.20 -10.74 12.54
CA TYR A 96 -0.70 -11.86 13.33
C TYR A 96 -1.63 -13.08 13.28
N VAL A 97 -2.94 -12.86 13.44
CA VAL A 97 -3.94 -13.93 13.34
C VAL A 97 -4.06 -14.43 11.89
N ALA A 98 -4.08 -13.53 10.90
CA ALA A 98 -4.16 -13.87 9.49
C ALA A 98 -2.97 -14.70 9.00
N ARG A 99 -1.76 -14.40 9.48
CA ARG A 99 -0.55 -15.22 9.25
C ARG A 99 -0.71 -16.64 9.81
N THR A 100 -1.37 -16.80 10.96
CA THR A 100 -1.66 -18.12 11.55
C THR A 100 -2.61 -18.92 10.67
N VAL A 101 -3.70 -18.28 10.21
CA VAL A 101 -4.66 -18.86 9.25
C VAL A 101 -3.98 -19.27 7.94
N LEU A 102 -3.07 -18.43 7.45
CA LEU A 102 -2.32 -18.70 6.22
C LEU A 102 -1.41 -19.93 6.37
N LYS A 103 -0.73 -20.07 7.52
CA LYS A 103 0.11 -21.25 7.79
C LYS A 103 -0.71 -22.52 7.93
N ALA A 104 -1.89 -22.46 8.54
CA ALA A 104 -2.84 -23.57 8.58
C ALA A 104 -3.28 -23.96 7.16
N THR A 105 -3.63 -22.97 6.33
CA THR A 105 -4.04 -23.20 4.93
C THR A 105 -2.92 -23.83 4.11
N SER A 106 -1.70 -23.30 4.20
CA SER A 106 -0.52 -23.89 3.55
C SER A 106 -0.27 -25.32 4.01
N TYR A 107 -0.43 -25.63 5.30
CA TYR A 107 -0.28 -26.99 5.80
C TYR A 107 -1.31 -27.92 5.18
N PHE A 108 -2.60 -27.56 5.23
CA PHE A 108 -3.66 -28.40 4.68
C PHE A 108 -3.42 -28.71 3.20
N LEU A 109 -3.06 -27.68 2.42
CA LEU A 109 -2.78 -27.82 0.99
C LEU A 109 -1.62 -28.79 0.73
N ASN A 110 -0.50 -28.63 1.45
CA ASN A 110 0.68 -29.48 1.23
C ASN A 110 0.50 -30.90 1.75
N THR A 111 -0.24 -31.08 2.85
CA THR A 111 -0.41 -32.38 3.51
C THR A 111 -1.53 -33.22 2.88
N TYR A 112 -2.63 -32.59 2.46
CA TYR A 112 -3.83 -33.32 2.01
C TYR A 112 -4.14 -33.13 0.52
N CYS A 113 -3.96 -31.93 -0.04
CA CYS A 113 -4.31 -31.67 -1.45
C CYS A 113 -3.23 -32.14 -2.44
N LYS A 114 -1.98 -31.75 -2.23
CA LYS A 114 -0.87 -32.08 -3.16
C LYS A 114 -0.65 -33.58 -3.34
N PRO A 115 -0.63 -34.42 -2.28
CA PRO A 115 -0.48 -35.88 -2.43
C PRO A 115 -1.60 -36.51 -3.26
N GLN A 116 -2.76 -35.85 -3.28
CA GLN A 116 -3.93 -36.26 -4.02
C GLN A 116 -3.98 -35.71 -5.45
N ARG A 117 -2.91 -35.04 -5.91
CA ARG A 117 -2.78 -34.39 -7.22
C ARG A 117 -3.85 -33.33 -7.50
N ILE A 118 -4.39 -32.73 -6.44
CA ILE A 118 -5.29 -31.58 -6.56
C ILE A 118 -4.44 -30.34 -6.75
N SER A 119 -4.78 -29.49 -7.71
CA SER A 119 -4.01 -28.28 -7.95
C SER A 119 -4.07 -27.35 -6.73
N SER A 120 -2.96 -26.65 -6.47
CA SER A 120 -2.91 -25.68 -5.37
C SER A 120 -3.99 -24.60 -5.50
N TYR A 121 -4.32 -24.23 -6.74
CA TYR A 121 -5.35 -23.24 -7.04
C TYR A 121 -6.74 -23.73 -6.63
N GLU A 122 -7.15 -24.92 -7.07
CA GLU A 122 -8.47 -25.48 -6.71
C GLU A 122 -8.59 -25.73 -5.20
N CYS A 123 -7.54 -26.25 -4.57
CA CYS A 123 -7.52 -26.47 -3.13
C CYS A 123 -7.62 -25.13 -2.36
N GLY A 124 -6.85 -24.11 -2.75
CA GLY A 124 -6.93 -22.78 -2.14
C GLY A 124 -8.31 -22.15 -2.31
N LEU A 125 -8.90 -22.26 -3.50
CA LEU A 125 -10.25 -21.76 -3.79
C LEU A 125 -11.32 -22.51 -2.99
N TYR A 126 -11.16 -23.81 -2.79
CA TYR A 126 -12.06 -24.57 -1.92
C TYR A 126 -11.95 -24.13 -0.46
N LEU A 127 -10.72 -23.97 0.04
CA LEU A 127 -10.47 -23.55 1.42
C LEU A 127 -10.99 -22.14 1.72
N SER A 128 -11.05 -21.24 0.73
CA SER A 128 -11.65 -19.90 0.88
C SER A 128 -13.12 -19.88 1.29
N SER A 129 -13.80 -21.03 1.18
CA SER A 129 -15.18 -21.25 1.62
C SER A 129 -15.29 -22.05 2.93
N LYS A 130 -14.17 -22.43 3.56
CA LYS A 130 -14.14 -23.27 4.76
C LYS A 130 -13.74 -22.44 5.97
N LEU A 131 -14.68 -22.35 6.92
CA LEU A 131 -14.47 -21.72 8.22
C LEU A 131 -13.33 -22.41 8.99
N ILE A 132 -12.58 -21.62 9.75
CA ILE A 132 -11.67 -22.18 10.76
C ILE A 132 -12.51 -23.03 11.74
N PRO A 133 -12.12 -24.28 12.02
CA PRO A 133 -12.84 -25.11 13.00
C PRO A 133 -12.75 -24.53 14.41
N GLN A 134 -13.71 -24.90 15.27
CA GLN A 134 -13.77 -24.46 16.66
C GLN A 134 -12.42 -24.66 17.38
N SER A 135 -11.80 -23.54 17.76
CA SER A 135 -10.42 -23.47 18.26
C SER A 135 -10.14 -22.09 18.85
N LYS A 136 -9.03 -21.97 19.59
CA LYS A 136 -8.54 -20.66 20.08
C LYS A 136 -8.26 -19.68 18.95
N LEU A 137 -7.85 -20.18 17.77
CA LEU A 137 -7.66 -19.36 16.58
C LEU A 137 -8.96 -18.77 16.09
N LEU A 138 -10.04 -19.56 16.04
CA LEU A 138 -11.37 -19.07 15.67
C LEU A 138 -11.84 -18.00 16.66
N ASP A 139 -11.72 -18.23 17.96
CA ASP A 139 -12.14 -17.26 18.99
C ASP A 139 -11.42 -15.90 18.80
N LYS A 140 -10.10 -15.94 18.56
CA LYS A 140 -9.31 -14.73 18.27
C LYS A 140 -9.76 -14.06 16.98
N CYS A 141 -9.99 -14.84 15.92
CA CYS A 141 -10.42 -14.33 14.64
C CYS A 141 -11.79 -13.66 14.73
N THR A 142 -12.79 -14.35 15.30
CA THR A 142 -14.15 -13.85 15.46
C THR A 142 -14.18 -12.60 16.33
N LYS A 143 -13.36 -12.51 17.38
CA LYS A 143 -13.23 -11.28 18.18
C LYS A 143 -12.76 -10.09 17.35
N ILE A 144 -11.77 -10.28 16.47
CA ILE A 144 -11.27 -9.23 15.59
C ILE A 144 -12.32 -8.85 14.56
N VAL A 145 -12.86 -9.84 13.85
CA VAL A 145 -13.87 -9.64 12.79
C VAL A 145 -15.12 -8.94 13.31
N ASN A 146 -15.66 -9.37 14.46
CA ASN A 146 -16.84 -8.73 15.06
C ASN A 146 -16.55 -7.32 15.60
N GLY A 147 -15.29 -6.98 15.82
CA GLY A 147 -14.87 -5.65 16.28
C GLY A 147 -14.63 -4.65 15.13
N LYS A 148 -14.67 -5.09 13.87
CA LYS A 148 -14.42 -4.23 12.72
C LYS A 148 -15.58 -3.27 12.47
N THR A 149 -15.26 -2.02 12.17
CA THR A 149 -16.26 -1.01 11.74
C THR A 149 -16.65 -1.17 10.28
N TYR A 150 -15.75 -1.68 9.45
CA TYR A 150 -15.94 -1.93 8.02
C TYR A 150 -15.06 -3.10 7.56
N ASN A 151 -15.37 -3.67 6.40
CA ASN A 151 -14.55 -4.71 5.79
C ASN A 151 -13.27 -4.09 5.21
N ASP A 152 -12.14 -4.49 5.78
CA ASP A 152 -10.78 -4.05 5.49
C ASP A 152 -10.02 -5.03 4.57
N GLU A 153 -10.71 -5.96 3.93
CA GLU A 153 -10.16 -6.83 2.90
C GLU A 153 -10.33 -6.17 1.52
N TYR A 154 -9.28 -6.18 0.70
CA TYR A 154 -9.47 -5.82 -0.71
C TYR A 154 -10.31 -6.88 -1.44
N ARG A 155 -11.34 -6.45 -2.19
CA ARG A 155 -12.00 -7.36 -3.12
C ARG A 155 -11.05 -7.71 -4.26
N ARG A 156 -11.33 -8.82 -4.95
CA ARG A 156 -10.53 -9.28 -6.09
C ARG A 156 -11.38 -9.35 -7.35
N LEU A 157 -10.90 -8.74 -8.44
CA LEU A 157 -11.53 -8.86 -9.76
C LEU A 157 -11.22 -10.21 -10.39
N LEU A 158 -10.00 -10.71 -10.19
CA LEU A 158 -9.59 -12.07 -10.50
C LEU A 158 -9.08 -12.79 -9.24
N PRO A 159 -9.27 -14.12 -9.13
CA PRO A 159 -8.70 -14.89 -8.04
C PRO A 159 -7.19 -14.65 -7.86
N ALA A 160 -6.73 -14.70 -6.60
CA ALA A 160 -5.32 -14.49 -6.27
C ALA A 160 -4.43 -15.50 -7.02
N SER A 161 -3.39 -14.98 -7.67
CA SER A 161 -2.44 -15.76 -8.44
C SER A 161 -1.11 -15.84 -7.67
N TYR A 162 -0.95 -16.92 -6.92
CA TYR A 162 0.28 -17.27 -6.20
C TYR A 162 0.85 -18.59 -6.74
N HIS A 163 2.17 -18.76 -6.68
CA HIS A 163 2.82 -19.99 -7.19
C HIS A 163 2.35 -21.24 -6.45
N ASP A 164 2.22 -21.15 -5.13
CA ASP A 164 1.69 -22.23 -4.28
C ASP A 164 0.17 -22.14 -4.07
N GLY A 165 -0.51 -21.27 -4.84
CA GLY A 165 -1.94 -21.01 -4.69
C GLY A 165 -2.33 -20.26 -3.41
N ILE A 166 -1.38 -19.93 -2.52
CA ILE A 166 -1.68 -19.41 -1.17
C ILE A 166 -0.97 -18.09 -0.88
N TYR A 167 0.35 -18.02 -1.03
CA TYR A 167 1.12 -16.83 -0.62
C TYR A 167 2.46 -16.65 -1.32
N GLN A 168 3.04 -17.70 -1.92
CA GLN A 168 4.34 -17.58 -2.58
C GLN A 168 4.22 -16.77 -3.87
N PHE A 169 5.21 -15.89 -4.09
CA PHE A 169 5.28 -15.08 -5.31
C PHE A 169 5.24 -15.98 -6.54
N ARG A 170 4.61 -15.46 -7.60
CA ARG A 170 4.48 -16.17 -8.87
C ARG A 170 5.85 -16.51 -9.45
N LYS A 171 5.89 -17.63 -10.17
CA LYS A 171 7.00 -18.03 -11.02
C LYS A 171 6.66 -17.83 -12.48
N SER A 172 7.70 -17.78 -13.32
CA SER A 172 7.56 -17.78 -14.76
C SER A 172 6.82 -19.04 -15.23
N VAL A 173 6.08 -18.92 -16.33
CA VAL A 173 5.43 -20.06 -17.00
C VAL A 173 6.45 -21.10 -17.48
N ALA A 174 7.71 -20.70 -17.68
CA ALA A 174 8.83 -21.59 -17.98
C ALA A 174 9.42 -22.31 -16.75
N GLY A 175 8.86 -22.10 -15.55
CA GLY A 175 9.28 -22.74 -14.30
C GLY A 175 10.36 -22.00 -13.51
N GLY A 176 11.03 -21.00 -14.09
CA GLY A 176 12.02 -20.15 -13.43
C GLY A 176 11.42 -19.02 -12.57
N GLU A 177 12.28 -18.26 -11.90
CA GLU A 177 11.87 -17.04 -11.20
C GLU A 177 11.42 -15.96 -12.20
N LEU A 178 10.56 -15.05 -11.75
CA LEU A 178 10.21 -13.86 -12.54
C LEU A 178 11.42 -12.91 -12.61
N PRO A 179 11.57 -12.10 -13.66
CA PRO A 179 12.66 -11.11 -13.74
C PRO A 179 12.67 -10.20 -12.52
N ASP A 180 13.84 -9.81 -12.04
CA ASP A 180 13.94 -8.92 -10.87
C ASP A 180 13.23 -7.58 -11.18
N PRO A 181 12.39 -7.03 -10.28
CA PRO A 181 11.66 -5.79 -10.57
C PRO A 181 12.56 -4.60 -10.91
N ARG A 182 13.75 -4.47 -10.29
CA ARG A 182 14.71 -3.42 -10.63
C ARG A 182 15.29 -3.63 -12.02
N SER A 183 15.54 -4.88 -12.43
CA SER A 183 15.98 -5.19 -13.80
C SER A 183 14.95 -4.86 -14.88
N ILE A 184 13.66 -4.86 -14.52
CA ILE A 184 12.58 -4.39 -15.40
C ILE A 184 12.57 -2.86 -15.41
N SER A 185 12.57 -2.24 -14.23
CA SER A 185 12.54 -0.79 -14.06
C SER A 185 13.69 -0.09 -14.80
N SER A 186 14.94 -0.56 -14.64
CA SER A 186 16.11 0.05 -15.26
C SER A 186 16.06 0.10 -16.79
N LYS A 187 15.31 -0.79 -17.44
CA LYS A 187 15.09 -0.77 -18.90
C LYS A 187 14.20 0.39 -19.36
N PHE A 188 13.33 0.89 -18.49
CA PHE A 188 12.46 2.03 -18.78
C PHE A 188 13.08 3.37 -18.41
N HIS A 189 14.06 3.40 -17.51
CA HIS A 189 14.64 4.65 -16.98
C HIS A 189 16.08 4.96 -17.42
N GLY A 190 16.80 4.01 -18.03
CA GLY A 190 18.22 4.21 -18.39
C GLY A 190 18.46 5.25 -19.49
N THR A 191 17.77 5.14 -20.62
CA THR A 191 17.99 5.99 -21.82
C THR A 191 16.81 6.91 -22.13
N LEU A 192 15.72 6.79 -21.36
CA LEU A 192 14.40 7.38 -21.64
C LEU A 192 13.82 8.05 -20.38
N ALA A 193 14.65 8.79 -19.63
CA ALA A 193 14.14 9.63 -18.55
C ALA A 193 12.99 10.49 -19.09
N GLN A 194 11.87 10.47 -18.38
CA GLN A 194 10.66 11.09 -18.87
C GLN A 194 10.82 12.61 -18.90
N SER A 195 10.70 13.19 -20.09
CA SER A 195 10.78 14.64 -20.31
C SER A 195 9.52 15.22 -20.96
N SER A 196 8.56 14.36 -21.33
CA SER A 196 7.30 14.81 -21.94
C SER A 196 6.30 15.20 -20.86
N GLU A 197 5.73 16.39 -21.03
CA GLU A 197 4.65 16.93 -20.22
C GLU A 197 3.27 16.65 -20.84
N ASP A 198 2.26 16.54 -19.99
CA ASP A 198 0.84 16.56 -20.35
C ASP A 198 0.36 18.02 -20.40
N HIS A 199 0.12 18.53 -21.60
CA HIS A 199 -0.36 19.90 -21.81
C HIS A 199 -1.88 20.08 -21.64
N GLN A 200 -2.61 19.01 -21.32
CA GLN A 200 -4.05 19.06 -21.05
C GLN A 200 -4.36 19.10 -19.55
N HIS A 201 -3.45 18.58 -18.73
CA HIS A 201 -3.68 18.44 -17.30
C HIS A 201 -2.54 19.05 -16.48
N SER A 202 -2.92 19.88 -15.50
CA SER A 202 -1.95 20.36 -14.52
C SER A 202 -1.61 19.27 -13.49
N VAL A 203 -0.59 19.54 -12.67
CA VAL A 203 -0.21 18.72 -11.53
C VAL A 203 -1.40 18.46 -10.59
N ALA A 204 -2.43 19.31 -10.57
CA ALA A 204 -3.67 19.08 -9.81
C ALA A 204 -4.27 17.68 -10.05
N LEU A 205 -4.32 17.19 -11.29
CA LEU A 205 -4.88 15.86 -11.59
C LEU A 205 -4.14 14.76 -10.80
N VAL A 206 -2.81 14.86 -10.76
CA VAL A 206 -1.93 13.91 -10.09
C VAL A 206 -2.13 13.96 -8.58
N GLN A 207 -2.17 15.17 -8.00
CA GLN A 207 -2.28 15.33 -6.55
C GLN A 207 -3.67 14.96 -6.04
N TRP A 208 -4.73 15.27 -6.79
CA TRP A 208 -6.07 14.78 -6.48
C TRP A 208 -6.14 13.26 -6.57
N THR A 209 -5.52 12.65 -7.58
CA THR A 209 -5.47 11.18 -7.69
C THR A 209 -4.83 10.55 -6.45
N GLN A 210 -3.68 11.05 -6.03
CA GLN A 210 -3.00 10.54 -4.82
C GLN A 210 -3.82 10.82 -3.55
N PHE A 211 -4.40 12.01 -3.41
CA PHE A 211 -5.23 12.35 -2.25
C PHE A 211 -6.51 11.51 -2.16
N ILE A 212 -7.08 11.10 -3.30
CA ILE A 212 -8.21 10.16 -3.37
C ILE A 212 -7.77 8.73 -3.06
N GLU A 213 -6.60 8.30 -3.53
CA GLU A 213 -6.01 7.02 -3.13
C GLU A 213 -5.84 6.92 -1.62
N HIS A 214 -5.47 8.03 -0.95
CA HIS A 214 -5.30 8.04 0.50
C HIS A 214 -6.61 7.84 1.28
N ASP A 215 -7.78 8.19 0.71
CA ASP A 215 -9.09 7.95 1.34
C ASP A 215 -9.54 6.48 1.18
N LEU A 216 -9.20 5.86 0.05
CA LEU A 216 -9.72 4.54 -0.34
C LEU A 216 -8.78 3.38 -0.02
N ALA A 217 -7.47 3.61 -0.03
CA ALA A 217 -6.48 2.55 0.00
C ALA A 217 -5.31 2.91 0.91
N LYS A 218 -5.03 2.00 1.84
CA LYS A 218 -3.84 2.02 2.67
C LYS A 218 -3.38 0.60 2.96
N THR A 219 -2.50 0.10 2.10
CA THR A 219 -1.82 -1.17 2.33
C THR A 219 -0.72 -0.98 3.37
N THR A 220 -0.81 -1.67 4.49
CA THR A 220 0.20 -1.60 5.56
C THR A 220 1.25 -2.69 5.40
N VAL A 221 2.45 -2.47 5.95
CA VAL A 221 3.50 -3.49 6.00
C VAL A 221 3.32 -4.44 7.18
N GLN A 222 3.83 -5.67 7.05
CA GLN A 222 3.93 -6.58 8.19
C GLN A 222 4.93 -6.06 9.22
N THR A 223 4.67 -6.37 10.48
CA THR A 223 5.58 -6.13 11.61
C THR A 223 5.92 -7.44 12.30
N MET A 224 6.88 -7.39 13.22
CA MET A 224 7.15 -8.48 14.15
C MET A 224 6.01 -8.61 15.17
N HIS A 225 5.96 -9.71 15.93
CA HIS A 225 4.91 -9.99 16.91
C HIS A 225 4.75 -8.94 18.02
N ASP A 226 5.78 -8.11 18.26
CA ASP A 226 5.78 -7.02 19.24
C ASP A 226 5.53 -5.64 18.60
N GLY A 227 5.23 -5.60 17.30
CA GLY A 227 5.02 -4.36 16.54
C GLY A 227 6.31 -3.74 15.99
N THR A 228 7.48 -4.34 16.23
CA THR A 228 8.76 -3.82 15.69
C THR A 228 8.78 -3.88 14.16
N ASP A 229 9.25 -2.80 13.54
CA ASP A 229 9.41 -2.69 12.09
C ASP A 229 10.45 -3.68 11.56
N ILE A 230 10.19 -4.19 10.35
CA ILE A 230 11.06 -5.17 9.70
C ILE A 230 12.00 -4.46 8.73
N GLU A 231 13.30 -4.74 8.85
CA GLU A 231 14.33 -4.26 7.94
C GLU A 231 14.96 -5.43 7.16
N CYS A 232 14.95 -5.33 5.84
CA CYS A 232 15.31 -6.42 4.92
C CYS A 232 16.63 -6.21 4.18
N CYS A 233 17.14 -4.98 4.18
CA CYS A 233 18.48 -4.61 3.71
C CYS A 233 19.27 -4.04 4.88
N THR A 234 20.60 -4.11 4.84
CA THR A 234 21.43 -3.44 5.84
C THR A 234 21.34 -1.92 5.68
N ALA A 235 21.79 -1.18 6.70
CA ALA A 235 21.92 0.27 6.64
C ALA A 235 22.83 0.77 5.49
N ASP A 236 23.75 -0.09 5.01
CA ASP A 236 24.65 0.20 3.90
C ASP A 236 24.08 -0.29 2.55
N HIS A 237 22.78 -0.57 2.48
CA HIS A 237 22.08 -1.02 1.27
C HIS A 237 22.65 -2.31 0.65
N SER A 238 23.22 -3.16 1.50
CA SER A 238 23.63 -4.52 1.15
C SER A 238 22.62 -5.54 1.63
N THR A 239 22.67 -6.74 1.05
CA THR A 239 21.85 -7.86 1.54
C THR A 239 22.25 -8.18 2.98
N VAL A 240 21.26 -8.39 3.85
CA VAL A 240 21.52 -8.76 5.25
C VAL A 240 22.22 -10.12 5.26
N MET A 241 23.53 -10.15 5.48
CA MET A 241 24.30 -11.39 5.61
C MET A 241 24.24 -11.95 7.05
N PRO A 242 24.31 -13.29 7.25
CA PRO A 242 24.37 -13.88 8.59
C PRO A 242 25.52 -13.31 9.41
N ARG A 243 25.21 -12.72 10.57
CA ARG A 243 26.20 -12.09 11.47
C ARG A 243 27.11 -13.09 12.22
N TYR A 244 27.00 -14.40 11.99
CA TYR A 244 27.85 -15.39 12.66
C TYR A 244 28.49 -16.37 11.66
N LEU A 245 29.70 -16.03 11.21
CA LEU A 245 30.71 -17.02 10.85
C LEU A 245 31.59 -17.23 12.08
N HIS A 246 31.53 -18.43 12.68
CA HIS A 246 32.49 -18.79 13.73
C HIS A 246 33.91 -18.71 13.11
N PRO A 247 34.96 -18.24 13.80
CA PRO A 247 36.32 -18.14 13.24
C PRO A 247 36.90 -19.46 12.71
N ALA A 248 36.34 -20.60 13.14
CA ALA A 248 36.67 -21.94 12.64
C ALA A 248 35.82 -22.43 11.44
N CYS A 249 34.86 -21.64 10.97
CA CYS A 249 34.03 -21.96 9.80
C CYS A 249 34.56 -21.21 8.57
N LYS A 250 35.06 -21.97 7.59
CA LYS A 250 35.33 -21.47 6.23
C LYS A 250 34.25 -22.03 5.30
N PRO A 251 33.17 -21.30 5.00
CA PRO A 251 32.12 -21.78 4.13
C PRO A 251 32.67 -21.97 2.71
N LEU A 252 32.30 -23.07 2.08
CA LEU A 252 32.52 -23.30 0.67
C LEU A 252 31.49 -22.47 -0.11
N ASN A 253 31.96 -21.55 -0.95
CA ASN A 253 31.10 -20.85 -1.88
C ASN A 253 30.63 -21.83 -2.95
N VAL A 254 29.33 -22.09 -3.00
CA VAL A 254 28.72 -22.93 -4.04
C VAL A 254 28.33 -22.01 -5.21
N ALA A 255 28.68 -22.40 -6.43
CA ALA A 255 28.33 -21.65 -7.64
C ALA A 255 26.80 -21.62 -7.85
N GLU A 256 26.28 -20.54 -8.47
CA GLU A 256 24.84 -20.23 -8.63
C GLU A 256 23.99 -21.34 -9.28
N ASN A 257 24.62 -22.34 -9.87
CA ASN A 257 24.04 -23.40 -10.70
C ASN A 257 24.02 -24.79 -10.05
N ASP A 258 24.44 -24.95 -8.78
CA ASP A 258 24.34 -26.24 -8.09
C ASP A 258 22.94 -26.47 -7.49
N THR A 259 22.22 -27.45 -8.04
CA THR A 259 20.85 -27.81 -7.65
C THR A 259 20.74 -28.57 -6.33
N HIS A 260 21.84 -28.95 -5.68
CA HIS A 260 21.84 -29.80 -4.47
C HIS A 260 21.96 -29.03 -3.14
N TYR A 261 22.56 -27.84 -3.11
CA TYR A 261 22.84 -27.10 -1.87
C TYR A 261 22.23 -25.68 -1.87
N LYS A 262 20.93 -25.56 -1.53
CA LYS A 262 20.19 -24.28 -1.45
C LYS A 262 20.11 -23.63 -0.05
N THR A 263 20.95 -24.02 0.88
CA THR A 263 20.90 -23.52 2.27
C THR A 263 22.34 -23.48 2.76
N VAL A 264 22.92 -22.33 3.12
CA VAL A 264 22.57 -21.54 4.32
C VAL A 264 22.95 -20.06 4.12
N MET A 265 21.96 -19.15 4.21
CA MET A 265 22.13 -17.71 4.44
C MET A 265 21.35 -17.28 5.71
N PRO A 266 21.13 -15.99 6.01
CA PRO A 266 21.25 -15.36 7.34
C PRO A 266 20.59 -16.17 8.46
N ARG A 267 21.19 -16.27 9.67
CA ARG A 267 20.66 -17.21 10.68
C ARG A 267 19.14 -17.03 10.90
N TYR A 268 18.59 -15.80 10.77
CA TYR A 268 17.16 -15.58 10.48
C TYR A 268 16.90 -14.27 9.71
N LEU A 269 16.49 -14.35 8.43
CA LEU A 269 15.80 -13.26 7.72
C LEU A 269 14.29 -13.41 7.98
N HIS A 270 13.60 -12.32 8.32
CA HIS A 270 12.17 -12.40 8.58
C HIS A 270 11.42 -12.95 7.35
N PRO A 271 10.45 -13.87 7.47
CA PRO A 271 9.75 -14.46 6.32
C PRO A 271 9.09 -13.44 5.38
N ALA A 272 8.67 -12.30 5.94
CA ALA A 272 8.10 -11.15 5.23
C ALA A 272 9.13 -10.32 4.45
N CYS A 273 10.43 -10.54 4.62
CA CYS A 273 11.44 -9.85 3.81
C CYS A 273 11.52 -10.44 2.42
N LYS A 274 11.27 -9.60 1.41
CA LYS A 274 11.40 -9.91 -0.01
C LYS A 274 12.08 -8.73 -0.73
N PRO A 275 13.31 -8.39 -0.31
CA PRO A 275 14.03 -7.24 -0.86
C PRO A 275 14.22 -7.39 -2.37
N LEU A 276 14.40 -6.26 -3.05
CA LEU A 276 14.74 -6.24 -4.46
C LEU A 276 16.25 -6.34 -4.60
N ASN A 277 16.72 -7.26 -5.44
CA ASN A 277 18.14 -7.45 -5.65
C ASN A 277 18.60 -6.49 -6.74
N VAL A 278 19.63 -5.71 -6.45
CA VAL A 278 20.22 -4.80 -7.42
C VAL A 278 21.44 -5.46 -8.02
N ALA A 279 21.48 -5.55 -9.36
CA ALA A 279 22.60 -6.15 -10.07
C ALA A 279 23.86 -5.29 -9.93
N GLU A 280 25.04 -5.92 -9.86
CA GLU A 280 26.33 -5.21 -9.72
C GLU A 280 26.63 -4.26 -10.89
N ASN A 281 26.04 -4.51 -12.05
CA ASN A 281 26.17 -3.69 -13.25
C ASN A 281 25.00 -2.70 -13.44
N ASP A 282 24.14 -2.50 -12.43
CA ASP A 282 23.07 -1.49 -12.47
C ASP A 282 23.65 -0.10 -12.74
N THR A 283 23.06 0.63 -13.69
CA THR A 283 23.62 1.89 -14.18
C THR A 283 23.62 3.00 -13.13
N HIS A 284 22.64 3.02 -12.22
CA HIS A 284 22.51 4.05 -11.19
C HIS A 284 23.11 3.58 -9.86
N TYR A 285 22.70 2.41 -9.38
CA TYR A 285 23.04 1.96 -8.02
C TYR A 285 24.48 1.47 -7.87
N LYS A 286 25.16 1.11 -8.96
CA LYS A 286 26.58 0.72 -8.95
C LYS A 286 27.48 1.83 -8.41
N THR A 287 27.19 3.09 -8.74
CA THR A 287 28.00 4.24 -8.31
C THR A 287 27.95 4.46 -6.79
N HIS A 288 26.93 3.90 -6.14
CA HIS A 288 26.68 3.98 -4.70
C HIS A 288 26.89 2.64 -3.97
N HIS A 289 27.37 1.61 -4.68
CA HIS A 289 27.56 0.24 -4.16
C HIS A 289 26.29 -0.39 -3.54
N VAL A 290 25.11 0.01 -4.03
CA VAL A 290 23.82 -0.51 -3.56
C VAL A 290 23.53 -1.86 -4.23
N THR A 291 23.24 -2.88 -3.43
CA THR A 291 22.92 -4.24 -3.90
C THR A 291 21.54 -4.73 -3.44
N CYS A 292 20.86 -3.96 -2.58
CA CYS A 292 19.59 -4.33 -1.97
C CYS A 292 18.69 -3.10 -1.79
N LEU A 293 17.45 -3.17 -2.30
CA LEU A 293 16.39 -2.22 -1.96
C LEU A 293 15.38 -2.88 -1.02
N ASN A 294 15.03 -2.17 0.05
CA ASN A 294 14.18 -2.72 1.11
C ASN A 294 12.76 -2.97 0.61
N TYR A 295 12.20 -4.13 0.95
CA TYR A 295 10.79 -4.46 0.73
C TYR A 295 10.30 -5.49 1.74
N VAL A 296 9.27 -5.09 2.48
CA VAL A 296 8.53 -5.91 3.44
C VAL A 296 7.16 -6.22 2.86
N ARG A 297 6.73 -7.47 2.94
CA ARG A 297 5.41 -7.88 2.48
C ARG A 297 4.29 -7.17 3.24
N SER A 298 3.16 -7.06 2.57
CA SER A 298 1.96 -6.39 3.06
C SER A 298 1.26 -7.21 4.15
N ALA A 299 0.62 -6.51 5.08
CA ALA A 299 -0.20 -7.10 6.13
C ALA A 299 -1.42 -7.82 5.53
N LEU A 300 -1.87 -8.87 6.23
CA LEU A 300 -2.92 -9.76 5.76
C LEU A 300 -4.26 -9.47 6.45
N SER A 301 -5.35 -9.60 5.69
CA SER A 301 -6.72 -9.50 6.21
C SER A 301 -7.29 -10.87 6.60
N LEU A 302 -8.24 -10.84 7.54
CA LEU A 302 -9.09 -11.98 7.92
C LEU A 302 -10.42 -12.01 7.16
N GLY A 303 -10.71 -10.99 6.34
CA GLY A 303 -12.04 -10.77 5.77
C GLY A 303 -13.12 -10.63 6.85
N ASP A 304 -14.33 -11.07 6.52
CA ASP A 304 -15.50 -11.01 7.41
C ASP A 304 -15.94 -12.37 7.96
N THR A 305 -15.34 -13.47 7.50
CA THR A 305 -15.85 -14.82 7.78
C THR A 305 -14.84 -15.77 8.38
N CYS A 306 -13.61 -15.34 8.72
CA CYS A 306 -12.62 -16.23 9.36
C CYS A 306 -12.43 -17.55 8.59
N ASN A 307 -12.38 -17.48 7.27
CA ASN A 307 -12.15 -18.64 6.42
C ASN A 307 -10.65 -18.94 6.31
N LEU A 308 -10.33 -20.20 6.06
CA LEU A 308 -9.04 -20.58 5.49
C LEU A 308 -8.94 -20.04 4.05
N GLY A 309 -7.78 -20.12 3.41
CA GLY A 309 -7.65 -19.77 2.00
C GLY A 309 -6.37 -19.00 1.63
N PRO A 310 -6.26 -18.58 0.36
CA PRO A 310 -5.15 -17.76 -0.11
C PRO A 310 -5.08 -16.43 0.62
N ALA A 311 -3.89 -15.85 0.67
CA ALA A 311 -3.67 -14.55 1.28
C ALA A 311 -4.49 -13.45 0.59
N ASN A 312 -5.02 -12.56 1.41
CA ASN A 312 -5.54 -11.27 0.97
C ASN A 312 -4.98 -10.16 1.84
N GLN A 313 -4.78 -8.99 1.24
CA GLN A 313 -4.11 -7.87 1.89
C GLN A 313 -5.11 -7.01 2.64
N LEU A 314 -4.63 -6.42 3.73
CA LEU A 314 -5.40 -5.52 4.58
C LEU A 314 -5.38 -4.10 3.99
N ASN A 315 -6.57 -3.51 3.91
CA ASN A 315 -6.80 -2.11 3.62
C ASN A 315 -7.14 -1.37 4.92
N GLN A 316 -6.19 -0.58 5.44
CA GLN A 316 -6.43 0.19 6.67
C GLN A 316 -7.32 1.42 6.42
N ALA A 317 -7.42 1.90 5.18
CA ALA A 317 -8.31 3.00 4.83
C ALA A 317 -9.78 2.55 4.77
N THR A 318 -10.71 3.50 4.81
CA THR A 318 -12.13 3.19 4.60
C THR A 318 -12.38 2.77 3.15
N ASN A 319 -13.54 2.15 2.89
CA ASN A 319 -13.97 1.82 1.53
C ASN A 319 -14.94 2.87 0.96
N ARG A 320 -14.87 4.12 1.45
CA ARG A 320 -15.84 5.18 1.14
C ARG A 320 -15.12 6.48 0.84
N PHE A 321 -15.79 7.35 0.09
CA PHE A 321 -15.37 8.74 -0.04
C PHE A 321 -15.87 9.54 1.17
N ASP A 322 -15.15 9.46 2.29
CA ASP A 322 -15.52 10.07 3.57
C ASP A 322 -14.43 10.95 4.19
N LEU A 323 -13.41 11.28 3.39
CA LEU A 323 -12.33 12.19 3.75
C LEU A 323 -11.58 11.69 5.01
N SER A 324 -11.46 10.37 5.16
CA SER A 324 -10.84 9.69 6.29
C SER A 324 -9.36 10.05 6.44
N GLN A 325 -8.69 10.43 5.35
CA GLN A 325 -7.33 10.97 5.40
C GLN A 325 -7.21 12.27 6.22
N LEU A 326 -8.29 13.06 6.31
CA LEU A 326 -8.35 14.20 7.23
C LEU A 326 -8.85 13.79 8.62
N TYR A 327 -9.96 13.04 8.69
CA TYR A 327 -10.70 12.79 9.93
C TYR A 327 -10.27 11.57 10.73
N GLY A 328 -9.45 10.68 10.17
CA GLY A 328 -9.17 9.35 10.69
C GLY A 328 -10.25 8.33 10.27
N ASN A 329 -9.91 7.05 10.37
CA ASN A 329 -10.77 5.94 9.97
C ASN A 329 -11.76 5.52 11.08
N HIS A 330 -11.37 5.76 12.34
CA HIS A 330 -12.14 5.39 13.52
C HIS A 330 -12.36 6.59 14.45
N GLU A 331 -13.41 6.53 15.27
CA GLU A 331 -13.69 7.57 16.26
C GLU A 331 -12.53 7.80 17.23
N SER A 332 -11.80 6.75 17.60
CA SER A 332 -10.59 6.83 18.43
C SER A 332 -9.45 7.63 17.77
N GLU A 333 -9.43 7.73 16.44
CA GLU A 333 -8.49 8.54 15.68
C GLU A 333 -9.04 9.95 15.44
N THR A 334 -10.34 10.07 15.20
CA THR A 334 -11.01 11.36 15.01
C THR A 334 -10.99 12.23 16.26
N MET A 335 -11.25 11.65 17.45
CA MET A 335 -11.38 12.42 18.69
C MET A 335 -10.10 13.22 19.03
N PRO A 336 -8.89 12.64 18.99
CA PRO A 336 -7.65 13.39 19.18
C PRO A 336 -7.41 14.52 18.18
N LEU A 337 -8.01 14.49 16.99
CA LEU A 337 -7.85 15.52 15.95
C LEU A 337 -8.79 16.72 16.15
N ARG A 338 -9.82 16.60 17.01
CA ARG A 338 -10.82 17.65 17.27
C ARG A 338 -10.33 18.66 18.30
N SER A 339 -10.71 19.93 18.12
CA SER A 339 -10.47 20.96 19.14
C SER A 339 -11.41 20.82 20.35
N HIS A 340 -12.53 20.11 20.16
CA HIS A 340 -13.67 20.03 21.07
C HIS A 340 -14.26 21.41 21.41
N ARG A 341 -14.10 22.37 20.49
CA ARG A 341 -14.66 23.72 20.60
C ARG A 341 -15.22 24.19 19.27
N GLY A 342 -16.53 24.45 19.25
CA GLY A 342 -17.26 25.01 18.11
C GLY A 342 -17.27 24.09 16.89
N GLY A 343 -17.20 22.78 17.09
CA GLY A 343 -17.21 21.76 16.05
C GLY A 343 -15.98 21.77 15.15
N ARG A 344 -14.83 22.25 15.65
CA ARG A 344 -13.61 22.45 14.86
C ARG A 344 -12.60 21.31 15.01
N LEU A 345 -11.73 21.19 14.01
CA LEU A 345 -10.48 20.43 14.10
C LEU A 345 -9.38 21.26 14.76
N LYS A 346 -8.43 20.58 15.42
CA LYS A 346 -7.21 21.20 15.94
C LYS A 346 -6.41 21.79 14.78
N SER A 347 -5.91 22.99 14.99
CA SER A 347 -5.09 23.71 14.02
C SER A 347 -4.06 24.57 14.75
N GLN A 348 -3.01 24.92 14.05
CA GLN A 348 -2.08 25.97 14.47
C GLN A 348 -2.45 27.25 13.74
N SER A 349 -2.47 28.37 14.44
CA SER A 349 -2.74 29.68 13.84
C SER A 349 -1.42 30.43 13.63
N PHE A 350 -1.16 30.85 12.40
CA PHE A 350 -0.03 31.70 12.04
C PHE A 350 -0.52 32.78 11.08
N ASP A 351 -0.21 34.05 11.38
CA ASP A 351 -0.66 35.21 10.58
C ASP A 351 -2.16 35.16 10.22
N SER A 352 -3.01 34.90 11.22
CA SER A 352 -4.48 34.75 11.06
C SER A 352 -4.96 33.60 10.15
N THR A 353 -4.06 32.70 9.72
CA THR A 353 -4.39 31.53 8.92
C THR A 353 -4.12 30.22 9.67
N GLU A 354 -4.92 29.20 9.36
CA GLU A 354 -4.89 27.91 10.06
C GLU A 354 -4.03 26.88 9.29
N TYR A 355 -3.24 26.10 10.02
CA TYR A 355 -2.39 25.04 9.48
C TYR A 355 -2.57 23.76 10.29
N LEU A 356 -2.17 22.63 9.70
CA LEU A 356 -2.20 21.34 10.37
C LEU A 356 -1.39 21.38 11.69
N PRO A 357 -1.83 20.63 12.72
CA PRO A 357 -1.04 20.44 13.93
C PRO A 357 0.29 19.76 13.63
N GLU A 358 1.28 19.99 14.50
CA GLU A 358 2.57 19.30 14.45
C GLU A 358 2.51 17.98 15.21
N ASN A 359 2.97 16.90 14.58
CA ASN A 359 3.18 15.62 15.24
C ASN A 359 4.36 15.77 16.22
N LYS A 360 4.06 15.80 17.52
CA LYS A 360 5.05 16.04 18.59
C LYS A 360 6.19 15.00 18.61
N GLU A 361 5.89 13.77 18.22
CA GLU A 361 6.86 12.67 18.16
C GLU A 361 7.74 12.71 16.89
N LYS A 362 7.39 13.59 15.93
CA LYS A 362 7.96 13.70 14.58
C LYS A 362 8.08 12.34 13.89
N LYS A 363 7.15 11.41 14.18
CA LYS A 363 7.25 10.02 13.70
C LYS A 363 6.82 9.87 12.24
N LEU A 364 6.08 10.83 11.70
CA LEU A 364 5.56 10.82 10.33
C LEU A 364 6.48 11.51 9.32
N CYS A 365 7.74 11.80 9.69
CA CYS A 365 8.68 12.53 8.86
C CYS A 365 10.09 11.95 8.95
N VAL A 366 10.84 12.08 7.85
CA VAL A 366 12.24 11.66 7.67
C VAL A 366 13.13 12.89 7.95
N VAL A 367 13.02 13.43 9.15
CA VAL A 367 13.73 14.66 9.56
C VAL A 367 14.81 14.36 10.60
N ASN A 368 15.90 15.12 10.59
CA ASN A 368 16.91 15.02 11.63
C ASN A 368 16.34 15.62 12.93
N ALA A 369 16.32 14.83 14.01
CA ALA A 369 15.75 15.22 15.30
C ALA A 369 16.44 16.44 15.94
N THR A 370 17.65 16.80 15.49
CA THR A 370 18.42 17.95 16.00
C THR A 370 18.06 19.29 15.37
N LEU A 371 17.24 19.32 14.31
CA LEU A 371 16.75 20.54 13.68
C LEU A 371 15.30 20.81 14.09
N ASP A 372 14.92 22.08 14.17
CA ASP A 372 13.52 22.55 14.25
C ASP A 372 12.78 22.29 12.92
N ALA A 373 12.72 21.01 12.55
CA ALA A 373 11.98 20.54 11.40
C ALA A 373 10.51 20.34 11.81
N ILE A 374 9.62 20.86 10.98
CA ILE A 374 8.16 20.70 11.14
C ILE A 374 7.80 19.28 10.72
N CYS A 375 6.75 18.73 11.32
CA CYS A 375 6.18 17.46 10.90
C CYS A 375 4.68 17.50 11.12
N TYR A 376 3.86 17.44 10.08
CA TYR A 376 2.42 17.64 10.22
C TYR A 376 1.70 16.35 10.66
N GLU A 377 0.54 16.53 11.28
CA GLU A 377 -0.35 15.48 11.75
C GLU A 377 -1.76 15.65 11.14
N SER A 378 -2.38 14.54 10.77
CA SER A 378 -3.74 14.43 10.21
C SER A 378 -4.28 13.02 10.47
N GLY A 379 -5.49 12.71 9.98
CA GLY A 379 -6.08 11.38 10.00
C GLY A 379 -5.28 10.27 9.30
N ASP A 380 -4.38 10.59 8.36
CA ASP A 380 -3.53 9.62 7.67
C ASP A 380 -2.02 9.90 7.86
N SER A 381 -1.25 8.81 8.01
CA SER A 381 0.21 8.87 8.21
C SER A 381 0.98 9.42 7.00
N ARG A 382 0.40 9.36 5.80
CA ARG A 382 1.02 9.84 4.56
C ARG A 382 0.79 11.34 4.32
N VAL A 383 0.29 12.09 5.31
CA VAL A 383 0.08 13.56 5.23
C VAL A 383 1.35 14.32 4.81
N ASN A 384 2.54 13.80 5.17
CA ASN A 384 3.83 14.40 4.84
C ASN A 384 4.51 13.75 3.62
N VAL A 385 3.84 12.85 2.87
CA VAL A 385 4.49 12.11 1.78
C VAL A 385 5.12 13.04 0.77
N ASN A 386 4.46 14.14 0.41
CA ASN A 386 5.02 15.24 -0.37
C ASN A 386 4.28 16.55 -0.02
N PRO A 387 4.81 17.72 -0.42
CA PRO A 387 4.23 19.02 -0.06
C PRO A 387 2.82 19.27 -0.62
N TYR A 388 2.48 18.74 -1.79
CA TYR A 388 1.16 18.91 -2.37
C TYR A 388 0.08 18.20 -1.55
N ILE A 389 0.38 17.00 -1.05
CA ILE A 389 -0.53 16.27 -0.17
C ILE A 389 -0.73 17.04 1.14
N THR A 390 0.35 17.50 1.77
CA THR A 390 0.25 18.36 2.96
C THR A 390 -0.59 19.61 2.71
N LEU A 391 -0.46 20.22 1.53
CA LEU A 391 -1.28 21.36 1.10
C LEU A 391 -2.76 20.99 1.04
N LEU A 392 -3.13 19.89 0.38
CA LEU A 392 -4.53 19.45 0.26
C LEU A 392 -5.15 19.15 1.64
N HIS A 393 -4.44 18.44 2.52
CA HIS A 393 -4.88 18.24 3.90
C HIS A 393 -5.12 19.58 4.63
N THR A 394 -4.22 20.55 4.45
CA THR A 394 -4.35 21.89 5.05
C THR A 394 -5.56 22.65 4.49
N LEU A 395 -5.84 22.54 3.19
CA LEU A 395 -6.99 23.18 2.56
C LEU A 395 -8.32 22.61 3.08
N PHE A 396 -8.44 21.29 3.23
CA PHE A 396 -9.66 20.69 3.79
C PHE A 396 -9.82 20.94 5.29
N LEU A 397 -8.72 21.04 6.06
CA LEU A 397 -8.75 21.51 7.44
C LEU A 397 -9.34 22.93 7.52
N ARG A 398 -8.84 23.85 6.68
CA ARG A 398 -9.33 25.23 6.60
C ARG A 398 -10.80 25.28 6.18
N SER A 399 -11.19 24.46 5.21
CA SER A 399 -12.58 24.32 4.76
C SER A 399 -13.49 23.92 5.93
N HIS A 400 -13.16 22.85 6.65
CA HIS A 400 -13.91 22.40 7.81
C HIS A 400 -14.03 23.50 8.88
N ASN A 401 -12.91 24.08 9.31
CA ASN A 401 -12.93 25.10 10.38
C ASN A 401 -13.65 26.39 9.94
N ARG A 402 -13.64 26.73 8.66
CA ARG A 402 -14.44 27.84 8.10
C ARG A 402 -15.93 27.52 8.13
N ILE A 403 -16.34 26.34 7.67
CA ILE A 403 -17.74 25.91 7.67
C ILE A 403 -18.28 25.87 9.11
N ALA A 404 -17.52 25.31 10.05
CA ALA A 404 -17.91 25.23 11.46
C ALA A 404 -18.16 26.62 12.07
N LYS A 405 -17.27 27.60 11.80
CA LYS A 405 -17.46 29.00 12.25
C LYS A 405 -18.75 29.60 11.71
N HIS A 406 -19.06 29.40 10.44
CA HIS A 406 -20.29 29.92 9.85
C HIS A 406 -21.53 29.23 10.44
N LEU A 407 -21.52 27.90 10.57
CA LEU A 407 -22.64 27.15 11.14
C LEU A 407 -22.91 27.52 12.60
N ALA A 408 -21.87 27.79 13.39
CA ALA A 408 -22.02 28.24 14.78
C ALA A 408 -22.70 29.61 14.90
N VAL A 409 -22.54 30.50 13.90
CA VAL A 409 -23.24 31.80 13.86
C VAL A 409 -24.71 31.62 13.50
N PHE A 410 -25.01 30.76 12.51
CA PHE A 410 -26.40 30.53 12.07
C PHE A 410 -27.21 29.68 13.04
N ASN A 411 -26.57 28.72 13.72
CA ASN A 411 -27.19 27.79 14.65
C ASN A 411 -26.52 27.89 16.03
N SER A 412 -26.75 29.01 16.71
CA SER A 412 -26.13 29.29 18.03
C SER A 412 -26.53 28.33 19.16
N HIS A 413 -27.55 27.48 18.93
CA HIS A 413 -28.03 26.48 19.88
C HIS A 413 -27.36 25.10 19.71
N TRP A 414 -26.62 24.87 18.62
CA TRP A 414 -25.92 23.60 18.40
C TRP A 414 -24.71 23.46 19.30
N ASP A 415 -24.49 22.26 19.82
CA ASP A 415 -23.31 21.94 20.61
C ASP A 415 -22.09 21.62 19.72
N ASP A 416 -20.95 21.30 20.35
CA ASP A 416 -19.72 20.97 19.62
C ASP A 416 -19.85 19.74 18.72
N GLU A 417 -20.62 18.74 19.15
CA GLU A 417 -20.79 17.49 18.42
C GLU A 417 -21.66 17.69 17.19
N GLU A 418 -22.80 18.34 17.35
CA GLU A 418 -23.71 18.67 16.26
C GLU A 418 -22.98 19.53 15.20
N LEU A 419 -22.26 20.57 15.64
CA LEU A 419 -21.46 21.40 14.75
C LEU A 419 -20.40 20.57 14.02
N PHE A 420 -19.67 19.69 14.71
CA PHE A 420 -18.62 18.89 14.09
C PHE A 420 -19.19 17.94 13.04
N GLN A 421 -20.24 17.20 13.34
CA GLN A 421 -20.82 16.19 12.45
C GLN A 421 -21.45 16.83 11.20
N VAL A 422 -22.20 17.92 11.37
CA VAL A 422 -22.77 18.65 10.22
C VAL A 422 -21.67 19.27 9.37
N THR A 423 -20.66 19.88 10.00
CA THR A 423 -19.49 20.45 9.28
C THR A 423 -18.75 19.37 8.51
N ARG A 424 -18.46 18.22 9.15
CA ARG A 424 -17.80 17.05 8.53
C ARG A 424 -18.60 16.59 7.32
N LYS A 425 -19.91 16.43 7.45
CA LYS A 425 -20.79 16.03 6.34
C LYS A 425 -20.69 17.00 5.16
N VAL A 426 -20.81 18.31 5.39
CA VAL A 426 -20.71 19.31 4.31
C VAL A 426 -19.34 19.26 3.62
N ASN A 427 -18.26 19.13 4.40
CA ASN A 427 -16.91 19.07 3.84
C ASN A 427 -16.68 17.80 3.01
N ILE A 428 -17.25 16.67 3.44
CA ILE A 428 -17.23 15.41 2.68
C ILE A 428 -18.00 15.56 1.36
N GLU A 429 -19.15 16.23 1.33
CA GLU A 429 -19.90 16.43 0.09
C GLU A 429 -19.16 17.33 -0.91
N ILE A 430 -18.41 18.34 -0.44
CA ILE A 430 -17.49 19.11 -1.28
C ILE A 430 -16.43 18.19 -1.88
N TYR A 431 -15.81 17.34 -1.06
CA TYR A 431 -14.82 16.38 -1.51
C TYR A 431 -15.39 15.40 -2.55
N LYS A 432 -16.57 14.81 -2.32
CA LYS A 432 -17.22 13.90 -3.27
C LYS A 432 -17.52 14.56 -4.61
N LYS A 433 -17.88 15.84 -4.63
CA LYS A 433 -18.04 16.59 -5.88
C LYS A 433 -16.72 16.66 -6.66
N ILE A 434 -15.60 16.92 -5.99
CA ILE A 434 -14.27 16.92 -6.60
C ILE A 434 -13.90 15.52 -7.11
N VAL A 435 -14.19 14.46 -6.35
CA VAL A 435 -13.99 13.07 -6.79
C VAL A 435 -14.80 12.77 -8.05
N HIS A 436 -16.03 13.25 -8.14
CA HIS A 436 -16.86 13.08 -9.32
C HIS A 436 -16.23 13.79 -10.54
N GLU A 437 -15.82 15.05 -10.41
CA GLU A 437 -15.13 15.79 -11.48
C GLU A 437 -13.83 15.07 -11.91
N TRP A 438 -13.01 14.65 -10.95
CA TRP A 438 -11.80 13.86 -11.19
C TRP A 438 -12.09 12.56 -11.96
N SER A 439 -13.16 11.84 -11.59
CA SER A 439 -13.52 10.57 -12.23
C SER A 439 -13.85 10.74 -13.71
N HIS A 440 -14.54 11.84 -14.08
CA HIS A 440 -14.84 12.16 -15.47
C HIS A 440 -13.56 12.51 -16.26
N THR A 441 -12.63 13.24 -15.66
CA THR A 441 -11.34 13.55 -16.29
C THR A 441 -10.51 12.29 -16.55
N VAL A 442 -10.48 11.35 -15.60
CA VAL A 442 -9.65 10.13 -15.70
C VAL A 442 -10.29 9.06 -16.59
N LEU A 443 -11.60 8.84 -16.47
CA LEU A 443 -12.33 7.80 -17.20
C LEU A 443 -12.83 8.26 -18.57
N GLY A 444 -12.84 9.57 -18.84
CA GLY A 444 -13.43 10.16 -20.03
C GLY A 444 -14.96 10.21 -20.00
N GLU A 445 -15.54 11.11 -20.78
CA GLU A 445 -16.99 11.42 -20.77
C GLU A 445 -17.90 10.25 -21.19
N ASN A 446 -17.37 9.22 -21.85
CA ASN A 446 -18.14 8.09 -22.39
C ASN A 446 -18.37 6.95 -21.38
N VAL A 447 -17.82 7.03 -20.17
CA VAL A 447 -18.05 6.02 -19.13
C VAL A 447 -19.23 6.45 -18.28
N GLU A 448 -20.44 6.05 -18.69
CA GLU A 448 -21.63 6.17 -17.84
C GLU A 448 -21.47 5.23 -16.64
N VAL A 449 -21.06 5.79 -15.50
CA VAL A 449 -21.15 5.10 -14.22
C VAL A 449 -22.61 5.07 -13.83
N ASP A 450 -23.27 3.93 -14.00
CA ASP A 450 -24.66 3.74 -13.57
C ASP A 450 -24.77 3.89 -12.05
N GLN A 451 -25.10 5.11 -11.61
CA GLN A 451 -25.30 5.46 -10.21
C GLN A 451 -26.54 4.75 -9.63
N ALA A 452 -27.47 4.30 -10.47
CA ALA A 452 -28.74 3.68 -10.04
C ALA A 452 -28.59 2.19 -9.73
N ALA A 453 -27.58 1.51 -10.29
CA ALA A 453 -27.40 0.07 -10.08
C ALA A 453 -27.03 -0.32 -8.64
N GLY A 454 -26.46 0.60 -7.85
CA GLY A 454 -25.89 0.32 -6.54
C GLY A 454 -24.68 -0.63 -6.62
N PHE A 455 -23.56 -0.29 -5.98
CA PHE A 455 -22.42 -1.21 -5.93
C PHE A 455 -22.79 -2.44 -5.10
N LYS A 456 -22.86 -3.62 -5.75
CA LYS A 456 -23.13 -4.90 -5.05
C LYS A 456 -22.03 -5.26 -4.06
N GLU A 457 -20.81 -4.77 -4.26
CA GLU A 457 -19.64 -5.03 -3.44
C GLU A 457 -18.87 -3.71 -3.22
N PRO A 458 -18.99 -3.07 -2.03
CA PRO A 458 -18.46 -1.73 -1.78
C PRO A 458 -16.94 -1.70 -1.52
N ARG A 459 -16.28 -2.84 -1.41
CA ARG A 459 -14.84 -2.91 -1.18
C ARG A 459 -14.02 -2.36 -2.34
N VAL A 460 -12.90 -1.72 -2.01
CA VAL A 460 -11.88 -1.33 -2.98
C VAL A 460 -11.20 -2.60 -3.53
N SER A 461 -10.99 -2.67 -4.84
CA SER A 461 -10.33 -3.83 -5.43
C SER A 461 -8.81 -3.76 -5.23
N ASN A 462 -8.22 -4.93 -5.04
CA ASN A 462 -6.78 -5.08 -4.89
C ASN A 462 -6.05 -4.57 -6.15
N GLU A 463 -6.63 -4.83 -7.31
CA GLU A 463 -6.19 -4.35 -8.62
C GLU A 463 -6.17 -2.82 -8.69
N PHE A 464 -7.21 -2.15 -8.19
CA PHE A 464 -7.27 -0.69 -8.18
C PHE A 464 -6.19 -0.10 -7.26
N ALA A 465 -6.15 -0.53 -6.01
CA ALA A 465 -5.26 0.01 -4.97
C ALA A 465 -3.76 -0.26 -5.25
N THR A 466 -3.46 -1.37 -5.92
CA THR A 466 -2.07 -1.83 -6.09
C THR A 466 -1.49 -1.52 -7.46
N ALA A 467 -2.31 -1.45 -8.51
CA ALA A 467 -1.82 -1.28 -9.87
C ALA A 467 -2.50 -0.13 -10.60
N ALA A 468 -3.83 -0.07 -10.61
CA ALA A 468 -4.54 0.84 -11.51
C ALA A 468 -4.35 2.31 -11.13
N ILE A 469 -4.56 2.65 -9.86
CA ILE A 469 -4.49 4.05 -9.39
C ILE A 469 -3.05 4.59 -9.44
N ARG A 470 -2.03 3.71 -9.44
CA ARG A 470 -0.60 4.08 -9.44
C ARG A 470 -0.13 4.80 -10.69
N PHE A 471 -0.97 4.97 -11.71
CA PHE A 471 -0.66 5.75 -12.92
C PHE A 471 -0.19 7.17 -12.60
N TYR A 472 -0.66 7.77 -11.49
CA TYR A 472 -0.23 9.11 -11.10
C TYR A 472 1.28 9.17 -10.85
N ASN A 473 1.93 8.07 -10.44
CA ASN A 473 3.37 8.05 -10.18
C ASN A 473 4.21 8.37 -11.44
N SER A 474 3.76 7.98 -12.64
CA SER A 474 4.44 8.37 -13.89
C SER A 474 4.09 9.80 -14.35
N MET A 475 3.04 10.40 -13.78
CA MET A 475 2.64 11.78 -14.08
C MET A 475 3.20 12.78 -13.05
N MET A 476 3.85 12.30 -11.99
CA MET A 476 4.50 13.13 -10.98
C MET A 476 5.67 13.91 -11.60
N PRO A 477 5.74 15.24 -11.41
CA PRO A 477 6.90 16.02 -11.81
C PRO A 477 8.09 15.76 -10.88
N GLY A 478 9.31 15.91 -11.43
CA GLY A 478 10.56 15.84 -10.66
C GLY A 478 10.83 17.10 -9.83
N GLU A 479 10.15 18.21 -10.13
CA GLU A 479 10.28 19.45 -9.38
C GLU A 479 8.94 20.13 -9.15
N ILE A 480 8.88 20.95 -8.10
CA ILE A 480 7.78 21.87 -7.83
C ILE A 480 8.16 23.23 -8.41
N PHE A 481 7.65 23.53 -9.59
CA PHE A 481 7.93 24.75 -10.33
C PHE A 481 6.81 25.79 -10.16
N SER A 482 7.17 27.07 -10.07
CA SER A 482 6.21 28.17 -10.13
C SER A 482 6.69 29.26 -11.08
N SER A 483 5.80 29.70 -11.98
CA SER A 483 6.06 30.79 -12.91
C SER A 483 5.87 32.19 -12.28
N ALA A 484 5.44 32.25 -11.01
CA ALA A 484 5.05 33.48 -10.35
C ALA A 484 6.23 34.47 -10.20
N PRO A 485 6.10 35.73 -10.65
CA PRO A 485 7.19 36.74 -10.63
C PRO A 485 7.77 37.04 -9.24
N ALA A 486 7.04 36.71 -8.16
CA ALA A 486 7.43 36.94 -6.78
C ALA A 486 8.12 35.74 -6.11
N ALA A 487 8.29 34.62 -6.81
CA ALA A 487 8.88 33.42 -6.22
C ALA A 487 10.37 33.62 -5.92
N ARG A 488 10.75 33.54 -4.64
CA ARG A 488 12.17 33.65 -4.20
C ARG A 488 13.05 32.51 -4.73
N TYR A 489 12.45 31.35 -5.00
CA TYR A 489 13.09 30.18 -5.61
C TYR A 489 12.24 29.79 -6.82
N ALA A 490 12.87 29.49 -7.95
CA ALA A 490 12.16 29.10 -9.18
C ALA A 490 11.55 27.69 -9.06
N SER A 491 12.26 26.77 -8.40
CA SER A 491 11.80 25.40 -8.19
C SER A 491 12.33 24.77 -6.90
N PHE A 492 11.72 23.64 -6.52
CA PHE A 492 12.20 22.74 -5.48
C PHE A 492 12.20 21.30 -5.99
N ASP A 493 13.32 20.60 -5.89
CA ASP A 493 13.42 19.19 -6.32
C ASP A 493 12.55 18.29 -5.44
N MET A 494 11.78 17.40 -6.08
CA MET A 494 10.76 16.59 -5.41
C MET A 494 11.41 15.54 -4.49
N GLU A 495 12.50 14.93 -4.92
CA GLU A 495 13.29 13.94 -4.16
C GLU A 495 13.72 14.40 -2.76
N ASP A 496 13.94 15.70 -2.57
CA ASP A 496 14.35 16.28 -1.30
C ASP A 496 13.17 16.62 -0.37
N LEU A 497 11.93 16.46 -0.84
CA LEU A 497 10.71 16.86 -0.13
C LEU A 497 9.88 15.69 0.38
N PHE A 498 10.14 14.46 -0.08
CA PHE A 498 9.37 13.31 0.39
C PHE A 498 9.57 13.04 1.88
N TYR A 499 8.49 13.10 2.67
CA TYR A 499 8.51 12.99 4.14
C TYR A 499 9.44 13.99 4.84
N LYS A 500 9.89 15.05 4.15
CA LYS A 500 10.76 16.11 4.65
C LYS A 500 10.05 17.46 4.50
N PRO A 501 8.92 17.65 5.20
CA PRO A 501 8.07 18.79 4.95
C PRO A 501 8.80 20.11 5.27
N ARG A 502 8.59 21.10 4.42
CA ARG A 502 8.99 22.48 4.67
C ARG A 502 7.88 23.22 5.42
N ASP A 503 8.24 24.38 5.96
CA ASP A 503 7.29 25.23 6.68
C ASP A 503 6.25 25.85 5.73
N LEU A 504 5.05 25.29 5.76
CA LEU A 504 3.90 25.70 4.97
C LEU A 504 3.30 27.02 5.48
N ARG A 505 3.68 27.46 6.69
CA ARG A 505 3.31 28.77 7.25
C ARG A 505 4.00 29.91 6.52
N LYS A 506 5.09 29.64 5.80
CA LYS A 506 5.75 30.63 4.94
C LYS A 506 4.86 30.90 3.73
N LYS A 507 4.23 32.08 3.73
CA LYS A 507 3.30 32.53 2.67
C LYS A 507 3.84 32.35 1.25
N GLU A 508 5.12 32.66 1.04
CA GLU A 508 5.76 32.46 -0.27
C GLU A 508 5.79 31.00 -0.70
N TYR A 509 6.09 30.07 0.22
CA TYR A 509 6.11 28.65 -0.08
C TYR A 509 4.69 28.11 -0.31
N PHE A 510 3.72 28.54 0.49
CA PHE A 510 2.30 28.19 0.29
C PHE A 510 1.81 28.64 -1.09
N ASN A 511 2.08 29.88 -1.48
CA ASN A 511 1.69 30.43 -2.77
C ASN A 511 2.39 29.71 -3.92
N HIS A 512 3.67 29.36 -3.77
CA HIS A 512 4.43 28.58 -4.74
C HIS A 512 3.77 27.23 -5.03
N LEU A 513 3.34 26.51 -3.98
CA LEU A 513 2.64 25.23 -4.14
C LEU A 513 1.28 25.41 -4.84
N ILE A 514 0.53 26.45 -4.49
CA ILE A 514 -0.76 26.75 -5.14
C ILE A 514 -0.57 27.06 -6.62
N SER A 515 0.36 27.94 -6.98
CA SER A 515 0.68 28.27 -8.37
C SER A 515 1.11 27.03 -9.14
N SER A 516 1.98 26.20 -8.56
CA SER A 516 2.40 24.94 -9.18
C SER A 516 1.22 24.00 -9.45
N VAL A 517 0.34 23.76 -8.47
CA VAL A 517 -0.84 22.88 -8.65
C VAL A 517 -1.76 23.39 -9.77
N LEU A 518 -1.90 24.71 -9.90
CA LEU A 518 -2.80 25.33 -10.88
C LEU A 518 -2.19 25.49 -12.28
N GLU A 519 -0.89 25.74 -12.38
CA GLU A 519 -0.23 26.20 -13.61
C GLU A 519 0.82 25.23 -14.16
N GLN A 520 1.46 24.42 -13.30
CA GLN A 520 2.46 23.46 -13.75
C GLN A 520 1.78 22.28 -14.43
N ASN A 521 2.27 21.90 -15.61
CA ASN A 521 1.81 20.70 -16.31
C ASN A 521 2.20 19.45 -15.53
N ALA A 522 1.35 18.43 -15.56
CA ALA A 522 1.75 17.10 -15.13
C ALA A 522 2.76 16.51 -16.13
N MET A 523 3.52 15.49 -15.71
CA MET A 523 4.27 14.68 -16.67
C MET A 523 3.29 13.79 -17.46
N SER A 524 3.65 13.47 -18.70
CA SER A 524 2.85 12.58 -19.54
C SER A 524 2.57 11.23 -18.89
N LEU A 525 1.46 10.59 -19.23
CA LEU A 525 1.29 9.19 -18.85
C LEU A 525 2.17 8.29 -19.72
N ASP A 526 3.25 7.73 -19.15
CA ASP A 526 4.19 6.87 -19.87
C ASP A 526 4.70 5.67 -19.04
N THR A 527 5.45 4.78 -19.69
CA THR A 527 6.15 3.65 -19.04
C THR A 527 7.43 4.07 -18.34
N SER A 528 7.98 5.23 -18.70
CA SER A 528 9.10 5.85 -17.99
C SER A 528 8.58 6.86 -16.97
N TYR A 529 9.43 7.17 -16.00
CA TYR A 529 9.18 8.05 -14.87
C TYR A 529 10.37 9.00 -14.77
N VAL A 530 10.16 10.15 -14.13
CA VAL A 530 11.24 11.07 -13.74
C VAL A 530 12.20 10.42 -12.73
N GLU A 531 13.44 10.89 -12.67
CA GLU A 531 14.50 10.30 -11.83
C GLU A 531 14.15 10.33 -10.33
N ASP A 532 13.53 11.43 -9.87
CA ASP A 532 13.02 11.62 -8.50
C ASP A 532 12.11 10.48 -8.02
N MET A 533 11.35 9.88 -8.95
CA MET A 533 10.42 8.79 -8.67
C MET A 533 11.07 7.42 -8.91
N ALA A 534 11.87 7.29 -9.98
CA ALA A 534 12.43 6.02 -10.42
C ALA A 534 13.66 5.56 -9.61
N GLN A 535 14.45 6.49 -9.07
CA GLN A 535 15.75 6.20 -8.47
C GLN A 535 15.99 6.95 -7.16
N LEU A 536 15.31 8.08 -6.98
CA LEU A 536 15.52 9.00 -5.86
C LEU A 536 14.28 9.11 -4.93
N LEU A 537 13.35 8.14 -5.01
CA LEU A 537 12.19 8.12 -4.12
C LEU A 537 12.65 7.97 -2.66
N PHE A 538 12.20 8.86 -1.78
CA PHE A 538 12.62 8.91 -0.36
C PHE A 538 14.13 9.09 -0.16
N LYS A 539 14.82 9.69 -1.14
CA LYS A 539 16.28 9.88 -1.19
C LYS A 539 16.87 10.28 0.16
N THR A 540 17.92 9.60 0.58
CA THR A 540 18.76 9.99 1.71
C THR A 540 20.21 9.82 1.30
N ARG A 541 21.03 10.88 1.44
CA ARG A 541 22.44 10.89 1.00
C ARG A 541 22.63 10.46 -0.47
N ASN A 542 21.79 10.97 -1.37
CA ASN A 542 21.79 10.67 -2.82
C ASN A 542 21.47 9.22 -3.21
N ILE A 543 21.00 8.40 -2.27
CA ILE A 543 20.49 7.06 -2.54
C ILE A 543 18.99 7.10 -2.31
N GLY A 544 18.18 6.64 -3.27
CA GLY A 544 16.73 6.51 -3.14
C GLY A 544 16.24 5.08 -3.34
N SER A 545 14.92 4.96 -3.40
CA SER A 545 14.20 3.76 -3.81
C SER A 545 13.66 3.92 -5.23
N ASP A 546 13.05 2.86 -5.75
CA ASP A 546 12.55 2.78 -7.12
C ASP A 546 11.04 2.49 -7.10
N VAL A 547 10.22 3.50 -7.41
CA VAL A 547 8.75 3.39 -7.29
C VAL A 547 8.18 2.30 -8.19
N LEU A 548 8.68 2.16 -9.42
CA LEU A 548 8.18 1.19 -10.39
C LEU A 548 8.57 -0.23 -9.97
N ALA A 549 9.81 -0.42 -9.51
CA ALA A 549 10.26 -1.70 -8.99
C ALA A 549 9.46 -2.11 -7.74
N LEU A 550 9.16 -1.16 -6.84
CA LEU A 550 8.29 -1.38 -5.68
C LEU A 550 6.87 -1.78 -6.10
N ASP A 551 6.27 -1.10 -7.08
CA ASP A 551 4.92 -1.40 -7.55
C ASP A 551 4.84 -2.76 -8.25
N ILE A 552 5.85 -3.14 -9.06
CA ILE A 552 5.95 -4.48 -9.63
C ILE A 552 6.07 -5.55 -8.53
N GLN A 553 6.92 -5.32 -7.53
CA GLN A 553 7.10 -6.26 -6.43
C GLN A 553 5.82 -6.38 -5.58
N ARG A 554 5.13 -5.27 -5.35
CA ARG A 554 3.86 -5.23 -4.62
C ARG A 554 2.73 -5.90 -5.37
N GLY A 555 2.67 -5.77 -6.70
CA GLY A 555 1.76 -6.55 -7.53
C GLY A 555 1.99 -8.07 -7.41
N ARG A 556 3.24 -8.53 -7.25
CA ARG A 556 3.56 -9.95 -6.97
C ARG A 556 3.17 -10.37 -5.57
N ASP A 557 3.42 -9.51 -4.58
CA ASP A 557 3.04 -9.74 -3.18
C ASP A 557 1.53 -9.90 -3.01
N HIS A 558 0.77 -9.07 -3.72
CA HIS A 558 -0.70 -9.06 -3.69
C HIS A 558 -1.34 -10.18 -4.51
N GLY A 559 -0.52 -10.99 -5.20
CA GLY A 559 -1.01 -12.08 -6.04
C GLY A 559 -1.86 -11.59 -7.21
N LEU A 560 -1.54 -10.42 -7.78
CA LEU A 560 -2.26 -9.94 -8.95
C LEU A 560 -2.03 -10.87 -10.15
N SER A 561 -3.07 -11.06 -10.96
CA SER A 561 -3.02 -11.87 -12.17
C SER A 561 -2.12 -11.27 -13.26
N SER A 562 -1.93 -11.99 -14.36
CA SER A 562 -1.20 -11.47 -15.53
C SER A 562 -2.03 -10.43 -16.29
N TYR A 563 -1.32 -9.56 -17.01
CA TYR A 563 -1.93 -8.59 -17.94
C TYR A 563 -2.94 -9.24 -18.89
N VAL A 564 -2.57 -10.38 -19.51
CA VAL A 564 -3.43 -11.10 -20.47
C VAL A 564 -4.76 -11.55 -19.85
N ASN A 565 -4.78 -11.90 -18.56
CA ASN A 565 -6.01 -12.31 -17.88
C ASN A 565 -6.92 -11.11 -17.60
N TYR A 566 -6.36 -9.96 -17.22
CA TYR A 566 -7.14 -8.73 -17.08
C TYR A 566 -7.63 -8.22 -18.43
N TYR A 567 -6.81 -8.28 -19.48
CA TYR A 567 -7.23 -7.93 -20.83
C TYR A 567 -8.42 -8.79 -21.30
N LYS A 568 -8.35 -10.11 -21.06
CA LYS A 568 -9.47 -11.01 -21.33
C LYS A 568 -10.70 -10.67 -20.50
N LEU A 569 -10.55 -10.37 -19.21
CA LEU A 569 -11.66 -9.94 -18.36
C LEU A 569 -12.34 -8.66 -18.90
N CYS A 570 -11.54 -7.75 -19.45
CA CYS A 570 -11.99 -6.45 -19.95
C CYS A 570 -12.62 -6.49 -21.34
N THR A 571 -12.20 -7.42 -22.20
CA THR A 571 -12.55 -7.42 -23.64
C THR A 571 -13.25 -8.68 -24.11
N ASP A 572 -13.26 -9.71 -23.28
CA ASP A 572 -13.56 -11.09 -23.65
C ASP A 572 -12.66 -11.65 -24.79
N LYS A 573 -11.55 -10.97 -25.13
CA LYS A 573 -10.55 -11.39 -26.14
C LYS A 573 -9.29 -11.97 -25.48
N THR A 574 -8.69 -12.98 -26.11
CA THR A 574 -7.42 -13.55 -25.67
C THR A 574 -6.24 -12.91 -26.39
N ILE A 575 -5.09 -12.85 -25.71
CA ILE A 575 -3.80 -12.49 -26.30
C ILE A 575 -2.97 -13.77 -26.32
N ASP A 576 -2.82 -14.34 -27.51
CA ASP A 576 -2.19 -15.65 -27.70
C ASP A 576 -0.76 -15.55 -28.29
N SER A 577 -0.36 -14.35 -28.74
CA SER A 577 1.01 -14.04 -29.18
C SER A 577 1.41 -12.61 -28.85
N TRP A 578 2.72 -12.33 -28.89
CA TRP A 578 3.26 -10.98 -29.04
C TRP A 578 2.86 -10.41 -30.41
#